data_AF-A0A6L5YA81-F1
#
_entry.id   AF-A0A6L5YA81-F1
#
_cell.length_a   1.000
_cell.length_b   1.000
_cell.length_c   1.000
_cell.angle_alpha   90.00
_cell.angle_beta   90.00
_cell.angle_gamma   90.00
#
_symmetry.space_group_name_H-M   'P 1'
#
loop_
_entity.id
_entity.type
_entity.pdbx_description
1 polymer ?
#
loop_
_entity_poly.entity_id
_entity_poly.type
_entity_poly.pdbx_seq_one_letter_code
_entity_poly.pdbx_strand_id
1 'polypeptide(L)'
;MKLRAVIAVLALCLAAAAQPAAADQDPPRLPMPEVSPEGLNLKVAMDLLEQMHTIRHPLVVGTVFKDPSMEFALKNFQVYTTARNMFDERTAIRDTAQNIQRVKEIIEAYYTYVKKSTLDQYMNQLVAVIMANSMVLRANRLHESFEWFRKYDAEYAETLREYNVAYRAFLSMVESLRGGQGISGRASRSGAYPNNYLFNDVLLYSGLSQYVNTGGKRAASGINNLARIIDNHVMAVSDAKLKECEELFAELDRRQKAARSSYDKAVDAVSKLPGADALGNIGVDDYQILDNVDKLTAQVIAEIAVLRDPELTPLRMNKNIAPDAFKVDPSYSSTGGPVYARKLRRSVEELRAIWNGMADRLDEQHRGDPSWQRMHAD
;
A
#
# COMPACT_ATOMS: atom_id res chain seq x y z
N MET A 1 -8.75 -2.00 -10.30
CA MET A 1 -7.34 -1.59 -10.45
C MET A 1 -6.45 -2.80 -10.21
N LYS A 2 -5.39 -3.05 -10.99
CA LYS A 2 -4.59 -4.28 -10.82
C LYS A 2 -3.54 -4.06 -9.74
N LEU A 3 -3.66 -4.79 -8.62
CA LEU A 3 -2.69 -5.06 -7.54
C LEU A 3 -1.24 -4.61 -7.82
N ARG A 4 -0.74 -5.01 -8.98
CA ARG A 4 0.64 -4.80 -9.41
C ARG A 4 1.04 -3.34 -9.70
N ALA A 5 0.12 -2.47 -10.12
CA ALA A 5 0.42 -1.07 -10.44
C ALA A 5 0.80 -0.26 -9.18
N VAL A 6 0.09 -0.46 -8.07
CA VAL A 6 0.39 0.20 -6.79
C VAL A 6 1.72 -0.29 -6.23
N ILE A 7 1.98 -1.60 -6.33
CA ILE A 7 3.25 -2.18 -5.90
C ILE A 7 4.41 -1.58 -6.68
N ALA A 8 4.28 -1.48 -8.00
CA ALA A 8 5.33 -0.92 -8.85
C ALA A 8 5.64 0.53 -8.50
N VAL A 9 4.63 1.38 -8.30
CA VAL A 9 4.85 2.79 -7.93
C VAL A 9 5.48 2.94 -6.56
N LEU A 10 5.03 2.18 -5.56
CA LEU A 10 5.65 2.22 -4.24
C LEU A 10 7.11 1.75 -4.28
N ALA A 11 7.42 0.74 -5.09
CA ALA A 11 8.81 0.32 -5.34
C ALA A 11 9.61 1.43 -6.05
N LEU A 12 9.02 2.13 -7.03
CA LEU A 12 9.64 3.28 -7.71
C LEU A 12 9.92 4.43 -6.73
N CYS A 13 9.00 4.75 -5.82
CA CYS A 13 9.17 5.81 -4.82
C CYS A 13 10.28 5.45 -3.82
N LEU A 14 10.30 4.20 -3.35
CA LEU A 14 11.38 3.70 -2.48
C LEU A 14 12.74 3.70 -3.19
N ALA A 15 12.78 3.42 -4.50
CA ALA A 15 13.97 3.54 -5.34
C ALA A 15 14.47 4.97 -5.48
N ALA A 16 13.55 5.92 -5.67
CA ALA A 16 13.91 7.33 -5.75
C ALA A 16 14.46 7.87 -4.42
N ALA A 17 14.03 7.33 -3.29
CA ALA A 17 14.58 7.70 -1.98
C ALA A 17 15.89 6.98 -1.62
N ALA A 18 16.19 5.86 -2.26
CA ALA A 18 17.49 5.23 -2.13
C ALA A 18 18.56 6.18 -2.70
N GLN A 19 19.55 6.54 -1.87
CA GLN A 19 20.77 7.14 -2.39
C GLN A 19 21.41 6.15 -3.36
N PRO A 20 22.00 6.61 -4.48
CA PRO A 20 22.85 5.73 -5.26
C PRO A 20 23.90 5.17 -4.30
N ALA A 21 23.85 3.86 -4.04
CA ALA A 21 25.03 3.17 -3.55
C ALA A 21 26.15 3.59 -4.51
N ALA A 22 27.21 4.16 -3.93
CA ALA A 22 28.24 4.95 -4.58
C ALA A 22 28.42 4.66 -6.08
N ALA A 23 28.55 5.74 -6.86
CA ALA A 23 28.96 5.74 -8.26
C ALA A 23 30.31 5.05 -8.56
N ASP A 24 30.85 4.27 -7.63
CA ASP A 24 32.11 3.52 -7.69
C ASP A 24 31.92 2.02 -7.94
N GLN A 25 30.69 1.50 -7.99
CA GLN A 25 30.47 0.19 -8.60
C GLN A 25 30.32 0.38 -10.11
N ASP A 26 31.38 0.03 -10.84
CA ASP A 26 31.30 -0.16 -12.28
C ASP A 26 30.06 -1.01 -12.58
N PRO A 27 29.15 -0.57 -13.47
CA PRO A 27 28.00 -1.37 -13.85
C PRO A 27 28.47 -2.79 -14.21
N PRO A 28 27.70 -3.84 -13.86
CA PRO A 28 28.09 -5.22 -14.15
C PRO A 28 28.51 -5.32 -15.62
N ARG A 29 29.77 -5.70 -15.87
CA ARG A 29 30.25 -5.96 -17.23
C ARG A 29 29.49 -7.15 -17.76
N LEU A 30 28.57 -6.89 -18.65
CA LEU A 30 27.74 -7.92 -19.26
C LEU A 30 28.23 -8.22 -20.67
N PRO A 31 27.83 -9.38 -21.21
CA PRO A 31 28.33 -9.83 -22.50
C PRO A 31 27.99 -8.75 -23.53
N MET A 32 29.03 -8.13 -24.08
CA MET A 32 28.91 -7.42 -25.34
C MET A 32 28.23 -8.37 -26.33
N PRO A 33 27.25 -7.90 -27.12
CA PRO A 33 26.85 -8.64 -28.31
C PRO A 33 28.13 -9.05 -29.04
N GLU A 34 28.30 -10.35 -29.33
CA GLU A 34 29.46 -10.81 -30.09
C GLU A 34 29.46 -10.03 -31.41
N VAL A 35 30.37 -9.07 -31.51
CA VAL A 35 30.55 -8.33 -32.75
C VAL A 35 31.06 -9.36 -33.76
N SER A 36 30.27 -9.58 -34.81
CA SER A 36 30.64 -10.45 -35.92
C SER A 36 32.11 -10.21 -36.31
N PRO A 37 32.89 -11.27 -36.61
CA PRO A 37 34.26 -11.13 -37.11
C PRO A 37 34.36 -10.28 -38.40
N GLU A 38 33.23 -9.96 -39.02
CA GLU A 38 33.10 -9.12 -40.21
C GLU A 38 33.21 -7.60 -39.92
N GLY A 39 33.17 -7.16 -38.65
CA GLY A 39 33.25 -5.74 -38.26
C GLY A 39 31.89 -5.02 -38.26
N LEU A 40 31.87 -3.73 -37.87
CA LEU A 40 30.64 -2.92 -37.84
C LEU A 40 30.28 -2.45 -39.25
N ASN A 41 29.05 -2.67 -39.70
CA ASN A 41 28.53 -2.16 -40.97
C ASN A 41 27.15 -1.52 -40.76
N LEU A 42 26.57 -0.89 -41.78
CA LEU A 42 25.29 -0.17 -41.62
C LEU A 42 24.17 -1.09 -41.16
N LYS A 43 24.09 -2.31 -41.70
CA LYS A 43 23.07 -3.29 -41.30
C LYS A 43 23.21 -3.64 -39.82
N VAL A 44 24.42 -4.00 -39.37
CA VAL A 44 24.69 -4.34 -37.97
C VAL A 44 24.35 -3.16 -37.06
N ALA A 45 24.66 -1.93 -37.47
CA ALA A 45 24.32 -0.74 -36.68
C ALA A 45 22.80 -0.56 -36.53
N MET A 46 22.02 -0.78 -37.60
CA MET A 46 20.56 -0.73 -37.53
C MET A 46 19.97 -1.90 -36.73
N ASP A 47 20.51 -3.12 -36.89
CA ASP A 47 20.08 -4.31 -36.14
C ASP A 47 20.27 -4.10 -34.63
N LEU A 48 21.35 -3.43 -34.20
CA LEU A 48 21.59 -3.07 -32.80
C LEU A 48 20.56 -2.06 -32.26
N LEU A 49 20.16 -1.07 -33.06
CA LEU A 49 19.11 -0.11 -32.69
C LEU A 49 17.72 -0.77 -32.63
N GLU A 50 17.45 -1.75 -33.49
CA GLU A 50 16.21 -2.54 -33.44
C GLU A 50 16.17 -3.49 -32.24
N GLN A 51 17.31 -4.08 -31.90
CA GLN A 51 17.45 -4.86 -30.68
C GLN A 51 17.12 -4.00 -29.46
N MET A 52 17.63 -2.77 -29.38
CA MET A 52 17.29 -1.79 -28.36
C MET A 52 15.80 -1.52 -28.22
N HIS A 53 15.13 -1.29 -29.35
CA HIS A 53 13.68 -1.08 -29.38
C HIS A 53 12.95 -2.30 -28.80
N THR A 54 13.34 -3.51 -29.24
CA THR A 54 12.76 -4.77 -28.76
C THR A 54 12.93 -4.96 -27.25
N ILE A 55 14.07 -4.57 -26.69
CA ILE A 55 14.35 -4.67 -25.25
C ILE A 55 13.55 -3.64 -24.44
N ARG A 56 13.33 -2.43 -24.98
CA ARG A 56 12.53 -1.39 -24.33
C ARG A 56 11.03 -1.70 -24.36
N HIS A 57 10.58 -2.45 -25.35
CA HIS A 57 9.17 -2.75 -25.60
C HIS A 57 8.37 -3.17 -24.35
N PRO A 58 8.85 -4.06 -23.45
CA PRO A 58 8.12 -4.41 -22.22
C PRO A 58 7.83 -3.21 -21.29
N LEU A 59 8.70 -2.21 -21.23
CA LEU A 59 8.48 -0.99 -20.43
C LEU A 59 7.55 -0.01 -21.14
N VAL A 60 7.61 0.05 -22.47
CA VAL A 60 6.71 0.85 -23.31
C VAL A 60 5.27 0.34 -23.18
N VAL A 61 5.06 -0.97 -23.19
CA VAL A 61 3.75 -1.60 -22.91
C VAL A 61 3.40 -1.55 -21.40
N GLY A 62 4.38 -1.19 -20.57
CA GLY A 62 4.27 -1.09 -19.12
C GLY A 62 4.03 -2.44 -18.43
N THR A 63 4.35 -3.57 -19.08
CA THR A 63 4.14 -4.92 -18.51
C THR A 63 5.05 -5.18 -17.33
N VAL A 64 6.26 -4.61 -17.35
CA VAL A 64 7.23 -4.68 -16.24
C VAL A 64 6.67 -4.05 -14.96
N PHE A 65 5.99 -2.91 -15.08
CA PHE A 65 5.32 -2.25 -13.94
C PHE A 65 4.01 -2.96 -13.53
N LYS A 66 3.54 -3.94 -14.31
CA LYS A 66 2.39 -4.79 -13.96
C LYS A 66 2.82 -6.08 -13.29
N ASP A 67 4.11 -6.38 -13.13
CA ASP A 67 4.56 -7.51 -12.33
C ASP A 67 6.03 -7.32 -11.89
N PRO A 68 6.27 -6.56 -10.82
CA PRO A 68 7.63 -6.32 -10.34
C PRO A 68 8.33 -7.60 -9.84
N SER A 69 7.60 -8.73 -9.71
CA SER A 69 8.18 -10.04 -9.39
C SER A 69 8.80 -10.76 -10.60
N MET A 70 8.64 -10.21 -11.82
CA MET A 70 9.30 -10.74 -13.03
C MET A 70 10.79 -10.34 -13.07
N GLU A 71 11.56 -10.93 -12.16
CA GLU A 71 13.00 -10.77 -12.00
C GLU A 71 13.75 -11.02 -13.32
N PHE A 72 13.28 -11.94 -14.17
CA PHE A 72 13.90 -12.24 -15.46
C PHE A 72 13.79 -11.08 -16.48
N ALA A 73 12.61 -10.44 -16.58
CA ALA A 73 12.41 -9.31 -17.51
C ALA A 73 13.19 -8.07 -17.04
N LEU A 74 13.23 -7.84 -15.72
CA LEU A 74 13.98 -6.76 -15.09
C LEU A 74 15.50 -6.96 -15.20
N LYS A 75 16.00 -8.19 -15.02
CA LYS A 75 17.42 -8.54 -15.21
C LYS A 75 17.86 -8.32 -16.66
N ASN A 76 17.11 -8.83 -17.63
CA ASN A 76 17.43 -8.61 -19.04
C ASN A 76 17.46 -7.11 -19.39
N PHE A 77 16.57 -6.32 -18.81
CA PHE A 77 16.57 -4.88 -19.04
C PHE A 77 17.80 -4.19 -18.41
N GLN A 78 18.12 -4.47 -17.14
CA GLN A 78 19.33 -3.96 -16.49
C GLN A 78 20.57 -4.29 -17.32
N VAL A 79 20.58 -5.48 -17.95
CA VAL A 79 21.71 -5.94 -18.73
C VAL A 79 22.04 -5.02 -19.91
N TYR A 80 21.02 -4.50 -20.59
CA TYR A 80 21.21 -3.66 -21.78
C TYR A 80 21.35 -2.17 -21.45
N THR A 81 20.71 -1.66 -20.39
CA THR A 81 20.90 -0.27 -19.94
C THR A 81 22.22 -0.06 -19.20
N THR A 82 22.88 -1.14 -18.73
CA THR A 82 24.24 -1.08 -18.16
C THR A 82 25.35 -1.45 -19.14
N ALA A 83 25.02 -2.00 -20.31
CA ALA A 83 25.97 -2.24 -21.40
C ALA A 83 26.47 -0.90 -21.95
N ARG A 84 27.51 -0.36 -21.32
CA ARG A 84 28.30 0.76 -21.87
C ARG A 84 28.75 0.36 -23.27
N ASN A 85 28.45 1.24 -24.23
CA ASN A 85 28.97 1.23 -25.60
C ASN A 85 28.44 0.10 -26.49
N MET A 86 27.17 0.19 -26.88
CA MET A 86 26.56 -0.58 -27.98
C MET A 86 27.41 -0.55 -29.27
N PHE A 87 28.03 0.59 -29.53
CA PHE A 87 29.08 0.73 -30.51
C PHE A 87 30.40 0.77 -29.75
N ASP A 88 31.24 -0.27 -29.86
CA ASP A 88 32.62 -0.19 -29.35
C ASP A 88 33.46 0.62 -30.34
N GLU A 89 34.02 1.73 -29.89
CA GLU A 89 34.91 2.61 -30.67
C GLU A 89 36.11 1.87 -31.27
N ARG A 90 36.48 0.71 -30.72
CA ARG A 90 37.57 -0.15 -31.21
C ARG A 90 37.16 -1.03 -32.40
N THR A 91 35.87 -1.15 -32.68
CA THR A 91 35.36 -1.97 -33.78
C THR A 91 35.59 -1.25 -35.10
N ALA A 92 36.35 -1.88 -36.01
CA ALA A 92 36.54 -1.35 -37.35
C ALA A 92 35.21 -1.33 -38.12
N ILE A 93 34.88 -0.18 -38.72
CA ILE A 93 33.72 -0.06 -39.61
C ILE A 93 34.13 -0.55 -41.01
N ARG A 94 33.44 -1.56 -41.54
CA ARG A 94 33.73 -2.18 -42.84
C ARG A 94 32.49 -2.18 -43.72
N ASP A 95 32.40 -1.22 -44.63
CA ASP A 95 31.29 -1.07 -45.58
C ASP A 95 31.72 -0.15 -46.74
N THR A 96 30.78 0.22 -47.62
CA THR A 96 30.97 1.28 -48.61
C THR A 96 31.26 2.63 -47.93
N ALA A 97 31.95 3.55 -48.60
CA ALA A 97 32.28 4.86 -48.04
C ALA A 97 31.05 5.64 -47.54
N GLN A 98 29.93 5.57 -48.27
CA GLN A 98 28.66 6.17 -47.88
C GLN A 98 28.11 5.54 -46.60
N ASN A 99 28.10 4.21 -46.51
CA ASN A 99 27.61 3.49 -45.33
C ASN A 99 28.52 3.71 -44.12
N ILE A 100 29.85 3.77 -44.31
CA ILE A 100 30.79 4.12 -43.24
C ILE A 100 30.46 5.50 -42.67
N GLN A 101 30.24 6.49 -43.54
CA GLN A 101 29.87 7.84 -43.11
C GLN A 101 28.54 7.83 -42.36
N ARG A 102 27.55 7.11 -42.88
CA ARG A 102 26.24 6.97 -42.24
C ARG A 102 26.33 6.32 -40.85
N VAL A 103 27.13 5.27 -40.69
CA VAL A 103 27.34 4.61 -39.40
C VAL A 103 27.97 5.58 -38.39
N LYS A 104 28.95 6.41 -38.80
CA LYS A 104 29.55 7.41 -37.92
C LYS A 104 28.53 8.43 -37.43
N GLU A 105 27.66 8.91 -38.31
CA GLU A 105 26.58 9.85 -37.97
C GLU A 105 25.61 9.25 -36.93
N ILE A 106 25.26 7.98 -37.09
CA ILE A 106 24.39 7.24 -36.15
C ILE A 106 25.08 7.10 -34.79
N ILE A 107 26.35 6.72 -34.77
CA ILE A 107 27.14 6.58 -33.53
C ILE A 107 27.22 7.91 -32.78
N GLU A 108 27.51 9.01 -33.49
CA GLU A 108 27.57 10.35 -32.91
C GLU A 108 26.23 10.78 -32.33
N ALA A 109 25.14 10.55 -33.06
CA ALA A 109 23.79 10.83 -32.59
C ALA A 109 23.46 10.02 -31.32
N TYR A 110 23.77 8.72 -31.32
CA TYR A 110 23.51 7.84 -30.19
C TYR A 110 24.30 8.24 -28.95
N TYR A 111 25.60 8.49 -29.07
CA TYR A 111 26.41 8.94 -27.93
C TYR A 111 25.97 10.29 -27.39
N THR A 112 25.59 11.22 -28.29
CA THR A 112 25.03 12.50 -27.88
C THR A 112 23.73 12.32 -27.10
N TYR A 113 22.86 11.42 -27.57
CA TYR A 113 21.61 11.07 -26.90
C TYR A 113 21.86 10.52 -25.49
N VAL A 114 22.63 9.43 -25.38
CA VAL A 114 22.90 8.74 -24.10
C VAL A 114 23.59 9.65 -23.09
N LYS A 115 24.57 10.44 -23.53
CA LYS A 115 25.31 11.37 -22.67
C LYS A 115 24.42 12.46 -22.09
N LYS A 116 23.40 12.91 -22.83
CA LYS A 116 22.51 14.00 -22.43
C LYS A 116 21.27 13.52 -21.71
N SER A 117 20.72 12.36 -22.08
CA SER A 117 19.44 11.89 -21.55
C SER A 117 19.55 11.44 -20.10
N THR A 118 20.70 10.89 -19.68
CA THR A 118 20.91 10.27 -18.35
C THR A 118 19.86 9.19 -18.01
N LEU A 119 19.03 8.81 -18.98
CA LEU A 119 17.83 8.01 -18.77
C LEU A 119 18.19 6.58 -18.41
N ASP A 120 19.26 6.06 -19.01
CA ASP A 120 19.79 4.73 -18.66
C ASP A 120 20.20 4.66 -17.19
N GLN A 121 20.81 5.71 -16.64
CA GLN A 121 21.18 5.73 -15.21
C GLN A 121 19.95 5.78 -14.31
N TYR A 122 18.97 6.62 -14.65
CA TYR A 122 17.69 6.69 -13.95
C TYR A 122 16.98 5.32 -13.97
N MET A 123 16.82 4.72 -15.14
CA MET A 123 16.14 3.44 -15.34
C MET A 123 16.90 2.27 -14.68
N ASN A 124 18.23 2.27 -14.71
CA ASN A 124 19.06 1.29 -14.02
C ASN A 124 18.83 1.32 -12.50
N GLN A 125 18.81 2.51 -11.91
CA GLN A 125 18.55 2.65 -10.47
C GLN A 125 17.15 2.16 -10.12
N LEU A 126 16.15 2.53 -10.92
CA LEU A 126 14.77 2.06 -10.71
C LEU A 126 14.68 0.53 -10.75
N VAL A 127 15.28 -0.10 -11.76
CA VAL A 127 15.22 -1.55 -11.96
C VAL A 127 15.99 -2.30 -10.88
N ALA A 128 17.21 -1.86 -10.55
CA ALA A 128 18.02 -2.46 -9.50
C ALA A 128 17.28 -2.48 -8.15
N VAL A 129 16.55 -1.41 -7.85
CA VAL A 129 15.81 -1.31 -6.61
C VAL A 129 14.49 -2.10 -6.64
N ILE A 130 13.76 -2.15 -7.77
CA ILE A 130 12.59 -3.04 -7.90
C ILE A 130 12.99 -4.51 -7.65
N MET A 131 14.18 -4.92 -8.10
CA MET A 131 14.70 -6.27 -7.85
C MET A 131 15.13 -6.54 -6.40
N ALA A 132 15.27 -5.51 -5.56
CA ALA A 132 15.54 -5.68 -4.14
C ALA A 132 14.27 -6.14 -3.40
N ASN A 133 14.07 -7.46 -3.32
CA ASN A 133 12.87 -8.14 -2.78
C ASN A 133 12.27 -7.56 -1.48
N SER A 134 13.09 -6.95 -0.60
CA SER A 134 12.61 -6.32 0.63
C SER A 134 11.68 -5.13 0.38
N MET A 135 11.86 -4.41 -0.73
CA MET A 135 11.00 -3.29 -1.12
C MET A 135 9.68 -3.73 -1.71
N VAL A 136 9.67 -4.74 -2.57
CA VAL A 136 8.43 -5.34 -3.10
C VAL A 136 7.55 -5.89 -1.96
N LEU A 137 8.15 -6.55 -0.96
CA LEU A 137 7.41 -7.03 0.22
C LEU A 137 6.79 -5.91 1.06
N ARG A 138 7.45 -4.74 1.15
CA ARG A 138 6.89 -3.57 1.84
C ARG A 138 5.74 -2.95 1.04
N ALA A 139 5.92 -2.80 -0.28
CA ALA A 139 4.90 -2.31 -1.19
C ALA A 139 3.65 -3.21 -1.23
N ASN A 140 3.83 -4.54 -1.22
CA ASN A 140 2.75 -5.52 -1.14
C ASN A 140 1.89 -5.32 0.11
N ARG A 141 2.51 -5.17 1.29
CA ARG A 141 1.77 -4.99 2.55
C ARG A 141 0.95 -3.69 2.59
N LEU A 142 1.51 -2.61 2.06
CA LEU A 142 0.79 -1.33 1.92
C LEU A 142 -0.43 -1.51 1.00
N HIS A 143 -0.21 -2.12 -0.16
CA HIS A 143 -1.27 -2.36 -1.12
C HIS A 143 -2.37 -3.30 -0.58
N GLU A 144 -2.00 -4.42 0.06
CA GLU A 144 -2.96 -5.34 0.68
C GLU A 144 -3.89 -4.60 1.63
N SER A 145 -3.34 -3.61 2.35
CA SER A 145 -4.13 -2.77 3.24
C SER A 145 -5.01 -1.79 2.47
N PHE A 146 -4.53 -1.21 1.37
CA PHE A 146 -5.34 -0.33 0.51
C PHE A 146 -6.57 -1.06 -0.05
N GLU A 147 -6.38 -2.26 -0.63
CA GLU A 147 -7.49 -3.06 -1.15
C GLU A 147 -8.42 -3.53 -0.04
N TRP A 148 -7.87 -3.85 1.13
CA TRP A 148 -8.67 -4.23 2.28
C TRP A 148 -9.61 -3.10 2.69
N PHE A 149 -9.12 -1.86 2.83
CA PHE A 149 -9.98 -0.72 3.12
C PHE A 149 -11.02 -0.50 2.02
N ARG A 150 -10.62 -0.51 0.74
CA ARG A 150 -11.59 -0.32 -0.35
C ARG A 150 -12.73 -1.34 -0.32
N LYS A 151 -12.42 -2.59 0.01
CA LYS A 151 -13.40 -3.67 -0.03
C LYS A 151 -14.25 -3.76 1.23
N TYR A 152 -13.63 -3.55 2.39
CA TYR A 152 -14.21 -3.94 3.67
C TYR A 152 -14.47 -2.76 4.61
N ASP A 153 -13.99 -1.55 4.31
CA ASP A 153 -14.11 -0.42 5.25
C ASP A 153 -15.57 -0.14 5.61
N ALA A 154 -16.46 -0.03 4.63
CA ALA A 154 -17.88 0.23 4.87
C ALA A 154 -18.58 -0.89 5.66
N GLU A 155 -18.35 -2.15 5.30
CA GLU A 155 -18.95 -3.33 5.96
C GLU A 155 -18.52 -3.41 7.43
N TYR A 156 -17.24 -3.22 7.69
CA TYR A 156 -16.66 -3.34 9.02
C TYR A 156 -16.99 -2.11 9.87
N ALA A 157 -17.07 -0.92 9.27
CA ALA A 157 -17.58 0.27 9.93
C ALA A 157 -19.04 0.08 10.36
N GLU A 158 -19.88 -0.50 9.50
CA GLU A 158 -21.27 -0.78 9.85
C GLU A 158 -21.39 -1.79 10.99
N THR A 159 -20.60 -2.87 10.97
CA THR A 159 -20.56 -3.85 12.06
C THR A 159 -20.24 -3.19 13.42
N LEU A 160 -19.32 -2.23 13.43
CA LEU A 160 -18.96 -1.48 14.63
C LEU A 160 -20.04 -0.44 15.03
N ARG A 161 -20.80 0.11 14.06
CA ARG A 161 -21.98 0.95 14.35
C ARG A 161 -23.11 0.13 14.97
N GLU A 162 -23.40 -1.06 14.44
CA GLU A 162 -24.36 -2.01 15.02
C GLU A 162 -23.98 -2.40 16.45
N TYR A 163 -22.68 -2.67 16.69
CA TYR A 163 -22.16 -2.88 18.03
C TYR A 163 -22.44 -1.68 18.95
N ASN A 164 -22.25 -0.44 18.47
CA ASN A 164 -22.55 0.76 19.25
C ASN A 164 -24.05 0.92 19.55
N VAL A 165 -24.94 0.53 18.62
CA VAL A 165 -26.39 0.52 18.85
C VAL A 165 -26.75 -0.48 19.95
N ALA A 166 -26.21 -1.70 19.87
CA ALA A 166 -26.39 -2.72 20.90
C ALA A 166 -25.84 -2.26 22.26
N TYR A 167 -24.69 -1.58 22.27
CA TYR A 167 -24.10 -0.98 23.47
C TYR A 167 -25.05 0.06 24.11
N ARG A 168 -25.61 0.98 23.33
CA ARG A 168 -26.60 1.95 23.83
C ARG A 168 -27.86 1.29 24.38
N ALA A 169 -28.35 0.25 23.69
CA ALA A 169 -29.52 -0.50 24.14
C ALA A 169 -29.25 -1.15 25.52
N PHE A 170 -28.05 -1.72 25.70
CA PHE A 170 -27.63 -2.23 27.00
C PHE A 170 -27.62 -1.15 28.08
N LEU A 171 -27.01 0.01 27.82
CA LEU A 171 -26.98 1.12 28.79
C LEU A 171 -28.40 1.54 29.21
N SER A 172 -29.31 1.69 28.24
CA SER A 172 -30.70 2.05 28.51
C SER A 172 -31.42 0.99 29.35
N MET A 173 -31.22 -0.30 29.08
CA MET A 173 -31.80 -1.38 29.87
C MET A 173 -31.26 -1.38 31.31
N VAL A 174 -29.96 -1.17 31.50
CA VAL A 174 -29.36 -1.07 32.84
C VAL A 174 -29.91 0.14 33.61
N GLU A 175 -30.11 1.28 32.95
CA GLU A 175 -30.72 2.46 33.56
C GLU A 175 -32.18 2.22 33.98
N SER A 176 -32.99 1.58 33.14
CA SER A 176 -34.36 1.18 33.49
C SER A 176 -34.39 0.27 34.72
N LEU A 177 -33.54 -0.78 34.73
CA LEU A 177 -33.44 -1.70 35.87
C LEU A 177 -33.00 -0.97 37.15
N ARG A 178 -32.04 -0.05 37.04
CA ARG A 178 -31.60 0.80 38.16
C ARG A 178 -32.73 1.70 38.69
N GLY A 179 -33.64 2.13 37.83
CA GLY A 179 -34.86 2.87 38.19
C GLY A 179 -35.99 2.00 38.75
N GLY A 180 -35.76 0.69 38.91
CA GLY A 180 -36.75 -0.26 39.39
C GLY A 180 -37.76 -0.71 38.32
N GLN A 181 -37.53 -0.36 37.05
CA GLN A 181 -38.40 -0.73 35.92
C GLN A 181 -37.90 -2.00 35.25
N GLY A 182 -38.82 -2.89 34.87
CA GLY A 182 -38.50 -4.07 34.06
C GLY A 182 -38.15 -3.72 32.61
N ILE A 183 -37.61 -4.68 31.87
CA ILE A 183 -37.31 -4.51 30.44
C ILE A 183 -38.60 -4.64 29.63
N SER A 184 -38.95 -3.62 28.85
CA SER A 184 -40.18 -3.58 28.06
C SER A 184 -40.31 -4.79 27.12
N GLY A 185 -41.47 -5.43 27.13
CA GLY A 185 -41.79 -6.59 26.27
C GLY A 185 -41.02 -7.88 26.61
N ARG A 186 -40.32 -7.95 27.74
CA ARG A 186 -39.58 -9.13 28.19
C ARG A 186 -40.09 -9.59 29.56
N ALA A 187 -40.17 -10.90 29.76
CA ALA A 187 -40.55 -11.49 31.04
C ALA A 187 -39.31 -11.63 31.93
N SER A 188 -39.42 -11.25 33.21
CA SER A 188 -38.41 -11.56 34.21
C SER A 188 -38.48 -13.04 34.61
N ARG A 189 -37.39 -13.58 35.17
CA ARG A 189 -37.29 -15.02 35.50
C ARG A 189 -38.14 -15.47 36.69
N SER A 190 -38.63 -14.56 37.55
CA SER A 190 -39.53 -14.93 38.66
C SER A 190 -40.59 -13.85 38.95
N GLY A 191 -41.84 -14.29 39.14
CA GLY A 191 -43.00 -13.41 39.37
C GLY A 191 -43.03 -12.69 40.73
N ALA A 192 -42.09 -12.99 41.63
CA ALA A 192 -41.95 -12.29 42.92
C ALA A 192 -40.94 -11.13 42.88
N TYR A 193 -40.09 -11.05 41.85
CA TYR A 193 -39.10 -9.99 41.65
C TYR A 193 -39.24 -9.41 40.23
N PRO A 194 -39.89 -8.24 40.08
CA PRO A 194 -40.18 -7.63 38.76
C PRO A 194 -38.94 -7.38 37.88
N ASN A 195 -37.75 -7.37 38.46
CA ASN A 195 -36.48 -7.00 37.82
C ASN A 195 -35.46 -8.17 37.76
N ASN A 196 -35.93 -9.42 37.83
CA ASN A 196 -35.06 -10.61 37.85
C ASN A 196 -34.47 -10.97 36.46
N TYR A 197 -33.43 -10.25 36.02
CA TYR A 197 -32.71 -10.48 34.76
C TYR A 197 -31.23 -10.82 35.00
N LEU A 198 -30.70 -11.83 34.30
CA LEU A 198 -29.26 -12.10 34.28
C LEU A 198 -28.52 -11.12 33.36
N PHE A 199 -27.22 -10.93 33.63
CA PHE A 199 -26.32 -10.25 32.68
C PHE A 199 -26.45 -10.82 31.27
N ASN A 200 -26.51 -12.14 31.14
CA ASN A 200 -26.68 -12.82 29.85
C ASN A 200 -28.03 -12.54 29.19
N ASP A 201 -29.10 -12.33 29.97
CA ASP A 201 -30.41 -11.94 29.43
C ASP A 201 -30.35 -10.51 28.88
N VAL A 202 -29.70 -9.60 29.62
CA VAL A 202 -29.55 -8.21 29.18
C VAL A 202 -28.62 -8.09 27.97
N LEU A 203 -27.55 -8.89 27.90
CA LEU A 203 -26.72 -9.00 26.70
C LEU A 203 -27.48 -9.58 25.51
N LEU A 204 -28.34 -10.58 25.73
CA LEU A 204 -29.18 -11.14 24.68
C LEU A 204 -30.22 -10.12 24.18
N TYR A 205 -30.91 -9.43 25.07
CA TYR A 205 -31.96 -8.48 24.72
C TYR A 205 -31.43 -7.19 24.09
N SER A 206 -30.24 -6.75 24.49
CA SER A 206 -29.55 -5.63 23.85
C SER A 206 -28.92 -6.00 22.51
N GLY A 207 -28.82 -7.29 22.18
CA GLY A 207 -28.11 -7.78 21.00
C GLY A 207 -26.59 -7.83 21.14
N LEU A 208 -26.02 -7.52 22.31
CA LEU A 208 -24.57 -7.60 22.56
C LEU A 208 -24.04 -9.04 22.63
N SER A 209 -24.89 -10.03 22.86
CA SER A 209 -24.47 -11.44 22.96
C SER A 209 -23.79 -11.99 21.72
N GLN A 210 -24.00 -11.38 20.54
CA GLN A 210 -23.31 -11.76 19.30
C GLN A 210 -21.88 -11.21 19.20
N TYR A 211 -21.53 -10.22 20.04
CA TYR A 211 -20.24 -9.54 20.04
C TYR A 211 -19.40 -9.84 21.29
N VAL A 212 -20.03 -10.16 22.43
CA VAL A 212 -19.35 -10.36 23.72
C VAL A 212 -19.36 -11.85 24.13
N ASN A 213 -18.22 -12.36 24.57
CA ASN A 213 -18.13 -13.73 25.10
C ASN A 213 -18.70 -13.84 26.50
N THR A 214 -19.76 -14.61 26.66
CA THR A 214 -20.46 -14.81 27.95
C THR A 214 -20.27 -16.17 28.58
N GLY A 215 -19.53 -17.10 27.95
CA GLY A 215 -19.57 -18.52 28.33
C GLY A 215 -18.23 -19.25 28.48
N GLY A 216 -17.09 -18.56 28.58
CA GLY A 216 -15.75 -19.17 28.77
C GLY A 216 -15.21 -20.01 27.59
N LYS A 217 -16.08 -20.54 26.74
CA LYS A 217 -15.74 -21.04 25.39
C LYS A 217 -15.60 -19.84 24.48
N ARG A 218 -14.55 -19.75 23.65
CA ARG A 218 -14.31 -18.63 22.73
C ARG A 218 -15.64 -18.16 22.13
N ALA A 219 -16.06 -16.93 22.42
CA ALA A 219 -17.12 -16.26 21.67
C ALA A 219 -16.86 -16.53 20.21
N ALA A 220 -17.92 -16.66 19.43
CA ALA A 220 -17.85 -16.46 17.99
C ALA A 220 -16.85 -15.32 17.77
N SER A 221 -15.74 -15.68 17.14
CA SER A 221 -14.50 -14.93 17.20
C SER A 221 -14.58 -13.67 16.33
N GLY A 222 -15.74 -13.02 16.26
CA GLY A 222 -16.13 -12.00 15.31
C GLY A 222 -15.47 -10.67 15.64
N ILE A 223 -15.96 -9.94 16.64
CA ILE A 223 -15.55 -8.55 16.85
C ILE A 223 -14.10 -8.38 17.36
N ASN A 224 -13.59 -9.32 18.16
CA ASN A 224 -12.18 -9.31 18.60
C ASN A 224 -11.20 -9.63 17.45
N ASN A 225 -11.51 -10.61 16.58
CA ASN A 225 -10.65 -10.84 15.41
C ASN A 225 -10.81 -9.72 14.38
N LEU A 226 -12.02 -9.17 14.23
CA LEU A 226 -12.31 -8.04 13.38
C LEU A 226 -11.49 -6.82 13.81
N ALA A 227 -11.46 -6.48 15.10
CA ALA A 227 -10.61 -5.44 15.65
C ALA A 227 -9.13 -5.69 15.32
N ARG A 228 -8.64 -6.93 15.50
CA ARG A 228 -7.25 -7.30 15.15
C ARG A 228 -6.95 -7.17 13.66
N ILE A 229 -7.89 -7.52 12.78
CA ILE A 229 -7.76 -7.40 11.32
C ILE A 229 -7.72 -5.93 10.93
N ILE A 230 -8.66 -5.13 11.42
CA ILE A 230 -8.70 -3.67 11.22
C ILE A 230 -7.36 -3.09 11.64
N ASP A 231 -6.91 -3.42 12.85
CA ASP A 231 -5.67 -2.91 13.42
C ASP A 231 -4.42 -3.22 12.57
N ASN A 232 -4.30 -4.43 12.04
CA ASN A 232 -3.20 -4.79 11.14
C ASN A 232 -3.17 -3.89 9.89
N HIS A 233 -4.33 -3.62 9.31
CA HIS A 233 -4.44 -2.78 8.12
C HIS A 233 -4.30 -1.29 8.44
N VAL A 234 -4.89 -0.81 9.55
CA VAL A 234 -4.75 0.57 10.04
C VAL A 234 -3.30 0.91 10.33
N MET A 235 -2.54 0.02 10.97
CA MET A 235 -1.11 0.26 11.22
C MET A 235 -0.31 0.41 9.93
N ALA A 236 -0.60 -0.43 8.93
CA ALA A 236 0.07 -0.39 7.64
C ALA A 236 -0.18 0.93 6.89
N VAL A 237 -1.34 1.57 7.10
CA VAL A 237 -1.70 2.87 6.49
C VAL A 237 -1.85 3.99 7.52
N SER A 238 -1.09 3.91 8.62
CA SER A 238 -1.09 4.96 9.64
C SER A 238 -0.66 6.32 9.07
N ASP A 239 -1.02 7.43 9.72
CA ASP A 239 -0.66 8.77 9.23
C ASP A 239 0.85 8.93 9.03
N ALA A 240 1.66 8.33 9.90
CA ALA A 240 3.11 8.30 9.76
C ALA A 240 3.56 7.54 8.51
N LYS A 241 2.91 6.40 8.20
CA LYS A 241 3.20 5.60 7.00
C LYS A 241 2.73 6.25 5.72
N LEU A 242 1.56 6.89 5.73
CA LEU A 242 1.07 7.67 4.59
C LEU A 242 1.95 8.90 4.35
N LYS A 243 2.44 9.55 5.41
CA LYS A 243 3.39 10.66 5.29
C LYS A 243 4.74 10.21 4.71
N GLU A 244 5.28 9.08 5.18
CA GLU A 244 6.46 8.46 4.58
C GLU A 244 6.23 8.21 3.09
N CYS A 245 5.08 7.65 2.70
CA CYS A 245 4.74 7.45 1.29
C CYS A 245 4.72 8.78 0.51
N GLU A 246 4.08 9.83 1.02
CA GLU A 246 4.04 11.15 0.37
C GLU A 246 5.42 11.75 0.12
N GLU A 247 6.32 11.63 1.10
CA GLU A 247 7.71 12.08 0.95
C GLU A 247 8.43 11.30 -0.16
N LEU A 248 8.20 9.98 -0.23
CA LEU A 248 8.74 9.15 -1.31
C LEU A 248 8.15 9.52 -2.68
N PHE A 249 6.86 9.86 -2.74
CA PHE A 249 6.19 10.34 -3.95
C PHE A 249 6.74 11.68 -4.43
N ALA A 250 6.98 12.61 -3.51
CA ALA A 250 7.60 13.90 -3.83
C ALA A 250 9.02 13.72 -4.39
N GLU A 251 9.80 12.78 -3.85
CA GLU A 251 11.12 12.46 -4.39
C GLU A 251 11.05 11.79 -5.77
N LEU A 252 10.08 10.87 -5.98
CA LEU A 252 9.85 10.29 -7.31
C LEU A 252 9.51 11.37 -8.34
N ASP A 253 8.56 12.27 -8.02
CA ASP A 253 8.18 13.39 -8.89
C ASP A 253 9.38 14.29 -9.23
N ARG A 254 10.22 14.61 -8.23
CA ARG A 254 11.44 15.40 -8.43
C ARG A 254 12.41 14.71 -9.41
N ARG A 255 12.69 13.41 -9.21
CA ARG A 255 13.59 12.67 -10.10
C ARG A 255 13.00 12.49 -11.50
N GLN A 256 11.70 12.27 -11.59
CA GLN A 256 10.99 12.13 -12.86
C GLN A 256 11.02 13.42 -13.68
N LYS A 257 10.80 14.58 -13.05
CA LYS A 257 10.97 15.90 -13.69
C LYS A 257 12.40 16.12 -14.18
N ALA A 258 13.40 15.72 -13.40
CA ALA A 258 14.80 15.79 -13.81
C ALA A 258 15.07 14.89 -15.03
N ALA A 259 14.58 13.64 -15.01
CA ALA A 259 14.72 12.70 -16.13
C ALA A 259 14.04 13.23 -17.40
N ARG A 260 12.82 13.79 -17.30
CA ARG A 260 12.12 14.44 -18.41
C ARG A 260 12.92 15.62 -18.98
N SER A 261 13.45 16.49 -18.13
CA SER A 261 14.27 17.62 -18.58
C SER A 261 15.55 17.16 -19.30
N SER A 262 16.21 16.11 -18.80
CA SER A 262 17.37 15.52 -19.48
C SER A 262 17.00 14.87 -20.81
N TYR A 263 15.86 14.16 -20.87
CA TYR A 263 15.31 13.62 -22.12
C TYR A 263 15.05 14.72 -23.15
N ASP A 264 14.33 15.79 -22.78
CA ASP A 264 14.01 16.90 -23.70
C ASP A 264 15.28 17.57 -24.25
N LYS A 265 16.29 17.77 -23.39
CA LYS A 265 17.61 18.29 -23.80
C LYS A 265 18.35 17.34 -24.73
N ALA A 266 18.19 16.03 -24.56
CA ALA A 266 18.79 15.03 -25.43
C ALA A 266 18.12 15.04 -26.81
N VAL A 267 16.79 15.06 -26.85
CA VAL A 267 16.02 15.15 -28.10
C VAL A 267 16.37 16.42 -28.87
N ASP A 268 16.39 17.60 -28.24
CA ASP A 268 16.78 18.85 -28.91
C ASP A 268 18.22 18.79 -29.46
N ALA A 269 19.16 18.26 -28.68
CA ALA A 269 20.55 18.17 -29.12
C ALA A 269 20.75 17.19 -30.28
N VAL A 270 20.02 16.08 -30.28
CA VAL A 270 20.11 15.04 -31.31
C VAL A 270 19.39 15.45 -32.58
N SER A 271 18.25 16.14 -32.48
CA SER A 271 17.43 16.55 -33.64
C SER A 271 18.18 17.33 -34.74
N LYS A 272 19.36 17.87 -34.41
CA LYS A 272 20.22 18.67 -35.30
C LYS A 272 21.32 17.83 -35.96
N LEU A 273 21.48 16.56 -35.58
CA LEU A 273 22.53 15.68 -36.07
C LEU A 273 22.07 14.87 -37.29
N PRO A 274 22.94 14.61 -38.29
CA PRO A 274 22.58 13.86 -39.48
C PRO A 274 22.07 12.43 -39.21
N GLY A 275 22.51 11.79 -38.12
CA GLY A 275 22.10 10.44 -37.72
C GLY A 275 20.82 10.34 -36.89
N ALA A 276 20.14 11.46 -36.62
CA ALA A 276 19.03 11.53 -35.67
C ALA A 276 17.83 10.66 -36.02
N ASP A 277 17.53 10.54 -37.31
CA ASP A 277 16.38 9.77 -37.82
C ASP A 277 16.48 8.28 -37.47
N ALA A 278 17.70 7.73 -37.36
CA ALA A 278 17.92 6.35 -36.95
C ALA A 278 17.49 6.08 -35.49
N LEU A 279 17.39 7.12 -34.65
CA LEU A 279 17.03 7.01 -33.24
C LEU A 279 15.54 7.24 -32.95
N GLY A 280 14.72 7.45 -33.98
CA GLY A 280 13.31 7.85 -33.82
C GLY A 280 12.52 6.92 -32.88
N ASN A 281 12.62 5.60 -33.07
CA ASN A 281 11.92 4.63 -32.23
C ASN A 281 12.41 4.63 -30.77
N ILE A 282 13.70 4.83 -30.55
CA ILE A 282 14.27 4.91 -29.19
C ILE A 282 13.73 6.13 -28.45
N GLY A 283 13.68 7.29 -29.11
CA GLY A 283 13.13 8.50 -28.53
C GLY A 283 11.65 8.38 -28.18
N VAL A 284 10.86 7.70 -29.03
CA VAL A 284 9.43 7.42 -28.77
C VAL A 284 9.26 6.45 -27.60
N ASP A 285 10.05 5.38 -27.55
CA ASP A 285 10.00 4.41 -26.47
C ASP A 285 10.30 5.07 -25.11
N ASP A 286 11.40 5.82 -25.02
CA ASP A 286 11.83 6.46 -23.78
C ASP A 286 10.78 7.47 -23.29
N TYR A 287 10.15 8.22 -24.21
CA TYR A 287 9.00 9.07 -23.87
C TYR A 287 7.83 8.28 -23.29
N GLN A 288 7.45 7.18 -23.94
CA GLN A 288 6.32 6.36 -23.50
C GLN A 288 6.60 5.69 -22.15
N ILE A 289 7.85 5.31 -21.87
CA ILE A 289 8.27 4.78 -20.57
C ILE A 289 8.08 5.85 -19.49
N LEU A 290 8.55 7.08 -19.71
CA LEU A 290 8.36 8.18 -18.77
C LEU A 290 6.87 8.50 -18.55
N ASP A 291 6.07 8.52 -19.62
CA ASP A 291 4.62 8.73 -19.56
C ASP A 291 3.89 7.62 -18.78
N ASN A 292 4.31 6.36 -18.92
CA ASN A 292 3.77 5.26 -18.14
C ASN A 292 4.03 5.44 -16.64
N VAL A 293 5.23 5.89 -16.26
CA VAL A 293 5.57 6.17 -14.85
C VAL A 293 4.69 7.29 -14.29
N ASP A 294 4.45 8.37 -15.04
CA ASP A 294 3.60 9.48 -14.61
C ASP A 294 2.15 9.04 -14.39
N LYS A 295 1.59 8.30 -15.36
CA LYS A 295 0.21 7.78 -15.28
C LYS A 295 0.03 6.86 -14.08
N LEU A 296 0.99 5.97 -13.84
CA LEU A 296 0.98 5.08 -12.69
C LEU A 296 1.08 5.87 -11.37
N THR A 297 1.97 6.86 -11.30
CA THR A 297 2.17 7.71 -10.12
C THR A 297 0.90 8.49 -9.77
N ALA A 298 0.29 9.15 -10.75
CA ALA A 298 -0.94 9.92 -10.57
C ALA A 298 -2.10 9.07 -10.02
N GLN A 299 -2.22 7.82 -10.50
CA GLN A 299 -3.22 6.88 -9.99
C GLN A 299 -3.01 6.57 -8.51
N VAL A 300 -1.78 6.28 -8.07
CA VAL A 300 -1.53 5.94 -6.66
C VAL A 300 -1.68 7.13 -5.72
N ILE A 301 -1.32 8.34 -6.17
CA ILE A 301 -1.58 9.57 -5.41
C ILE A 301 -3.08 9.73 -5.14
N ALA A 302 -3.93 9.46 -6.14
CA ALA A 302 -5.39 9.52 -5.96
C ALA A 302 -5.87 8.50 -4.91
N GLU A 303 -5.29 7.30 -4.88
CA GLU A 303 -5.62 6.27 -3.89
C GLU A 303 -5.20 6.65 -2.46
N ILE A 304 -4.03 7.27 -2.30
CA ILE A 304 -3.58 7.79 -1.00
C ILE A 304 -4.52 8.90 -0.51
N ALA A 305 -4.96 9.78 -1.41
CA ALA A 305 -5.90 10.85 -1.07
C ALA A 305 -7.23 10.29 -0.55
N VAL A 306 -7.77 9.22 -1.18
CA VAL A 306 -8.98 8.52 -0.69
C VAL A 306 -8.76 7.96 0.71
N LEU A 307 -7.61 7.34 0.96
CA LEU A 307 -7.31 6.82 2.31
C LEU A 307 -7.16 7.94 3.34
N ARG A 308 -6.74 9.15 2.95
CA ARG A 308 -6.67 10.27 3.89
C ARG A 308 -8.03 10.83 4.26
N ASP A 309 -9.03 10.67 3.39
CA ASP A 309 -10.35 11.20 3.61
C ASP A 309 -11.07 10.42 4.74
N PRO A 310 -11.38 11.06 5.89
CA PRO A 310 -12.04 10.42 7.02
C PRO A 310 -13.48 9.98 6.71
N GLU A 311 -14.13 10.58 5.72
CA GLU A 311 -15.49 10.22 5.31
C GLU A 311 -15.49 9.00 4.38
N LEU A 312 -14.40 8.78 3.63
CA LEU A 312 -14.22 7.61 2.75
C LEU A 312 -13.53 6.44 3.44
N THR A 313 -12.83 6.68 4.56
CA THR A 313 -12.13 5.65 5.35
C THR A 313 -12.36 5.80 6.86
N PRO A 314 -13.62 5.76 7.33
CA PRO A 314 -13.95 5.91 8.73
C PRO A 314 -13.18 4.95 9.66
N LEU A 315 -12.88 3.70 9.24
CA LEU A 315 -12.12 2.76 10.09
C LEU A 315 -10.68 3.21 10.32
N ARG A 316 -10.02 3.76 9.30
CA ARG A 316 -8.66 4.26 9.47
C ARG A 316 -8.60 5.40 10.47
N MET A 317 -9.58 6.30 10.40
CA MET A 317 -9.62 7.51 11.22
C MET A 317 -10.30 7.30 12.57
N ASN A 318 -10.88 6.13 12.82
CA ASN A 318 -11.64 5.82 14.04
C ASN A 318 -12.68 6.90 14.36
N LYS A 319 -13.30 7.48 13.31
CA LYS A 319 -14.20 8.62 13.43
C LYS A 319 -15.65 8.16 13.38
N ASN A 320 -16.39 8.40 14.46
CA ASN A 320 -17.86 8.22 14.55
C ASN A 320 -18.38 6.79 14.30
N ILE A 321 -17.53 5.78 14.42
CA ILE A 321 -17.95 4.40 14.17
C ILE A 321 -18.67 3.82 15.39
N ALA A 322 -18.07 3.91 16.57
CA ALA A 322 -18.67 3.44 17.82
C ALA A 322 -18.44 4.45 18.96
N PRO A 323 -19.02 5.66 18.86
CA PRO A 323 -18.69 6.78 19.74
C PRO A 323 -19.06 6.55 21.21
N ASP A 324 -19.95 5.61 21.55
CA ASP A 324 -20.33 5.35 22.94
C ASP A 324 -19.56 4.17 23.52
N ALA A 325 -19.42 3.10 22.73
CA ALA A 325 -18.63 1.97 23.16
C ALA A 325 -17.12 2.31 23.26
N PHE A 326 -16.60 3.22 22.42
CA PHE A 326 -15.18 3.58 22.38
C PHE A 326 -14.85 4.95 22.98
N LYS A 327 -15.77 5.55 23.75
CA LYS A 327 -15.55 6.78 24.55
C LYS A 327 -14.52 6.60 25.65
N VAL A 328 -14.30 5.36 26.09
CA VAL A 328 -13.28 5.00 27.06
C VAL A 328 -11.89 5.33 26.55
N ASP A 329 -11.18 6.16 27.32
CA ASP A 329 -9.77 6.48 27.07
C ASP A 329 -8.91 5.26 27.44
N PRO A 330 -8.24 4.62 26.46
CA PRO A 330 -7.27 3.59 26.79
C PRO A 330 -6.06 4.28 27.43
N SER A 331 -5.86 4.12 28.75
CA SER A 331 -4.69 4.65 29.45
C SER A 331 -3.42 4.46 28.61
N TYR A 332 -2.75 5.56 28.26
CA TYR A 332 -1.58 5.59 27.38
C TYR A 332 -0.41 4.83 28.02
N SER A 333 -0.30 3.53 27.80
CA SER A 333 0.95 2.80 28.04
C SER A 333 1.64 2.52 26.71
N SER A 334 2.92 2.84 26.64
CA SER A 334 3.80 2.76 25.47
C SER A 334 4.09 1.34 24.96
N THR A 335 3.43 0.34 25.55
CA THR A 335 3.49 -1.09 25.18
C THR A 335 2.14 -1.66 24.71
N GLY A 336 1.08 -0.87 24.74
CA GLY A 336 -0.29 -1.34 24.50
C GLY A 336 -0.58 -1.52 23.02
N GLY A 337 -0.67 -2.78 22.58
CA GLY A 337 -0.83 -3.29 21.20
C GLY A 337 -1.72 -2.51 20.21
N PRO A 338 -2.70 -3.12 19.52
CA PRO A 338 -3.46 -2.39 18.50
C PRO A 338 -4.71 -1.61 19.01
N VAL A 339 -5.11 -0.51 18.34
CA VAL A 339 -6.02 0.53 18.87
C VAL A 339 -7.46 0.03 19.02
N TYR A 340 -8.01 -0.60 17.98
CA TYR A 340 -9.37 -1.12 18.03
C TYR A 340 -9.48 -2.25 19.05
N ALA A 341 -8.49 -3.13 19.10
CA ALA A 341 -8.43 -4.20 20.08
C ALA A 341 -8.42 -3.68 21.53
N ARG A 342 -7.69 -2.58 21.82
CA ARG A 342 -7.69 -1.96 23.16
C ARG A 342 -9.03 -1.33 23.50
N LYS A 343 -9.60 -0.53 22.59
CA LYS A 343 -10.90 0.14 22.79
C LYS A 343 -12.01 -0.88 23.02
N LEU A 344 -12.04 -1.95 22.22
CA LEU A 344 -13.01 -3.03 22.36
C LEU A 344 -12.88 -3.74 23.72
N ARG A 345 -11.66 -4.12 24.12
CA ARG A 345 -11.43 -4.73 25.44
C ARG A 345 -11.94 -3.84 26.56
N ARG A 346 -11.62 -2.55 26.52
CA ARG A 346 -12.03 -1.58 27.54
C ARG A 346 -13.55 -1.39 27.57
N SER A 347 -14.20 -1.37 26.41
CA SER A 347 -15.67 -1.29 26.33
C SER A 347 -16.36 -2.49 26.99
N VAL A 348 -15.79 -3.69 26.85
CA VAL A 348 -16.32 -4.90 27.49
C VAL A 348 -16.11 -4.88 29.00
N GLU A 349 -14.96 -4.39 29.48
CA GLU A 349 -14.72 -4.18 30.93
C GLU A 349 -15.72 -3.19 31.53
N GLU A 350 -16.01 -2.09 30.82
CA GLU A 350 -16.96 -1.07 31.26
C GLU A 350 -18.40 -1.59 31.34
N LEU A 351 -18.85 -2.38 30.36
CA LEU A 351 -20.16 -3.05 30.42
C LEU A 351 -20.31 -3.90 31.69
N ARG A 352 -19.27 -4.65 32.05
CA ARG A 352 -19.24 -5.49 33.26
C ARG A 352 -19.30 -4.64 34.52
N ALA A 353 -18.52 -3.55 34.58
CA ALA A 353 -18.52 -2.64 35.71
C ALA A 353 -19.89 -1.96 35.91
N ILE A 354 -20.50 -1.48 34.82
CA ILE A 354 -21.83 -0.84 34.83
C ILE A 354 -22.91 -1.81 35.32
N TRP A 355 -22.86 -3.07 34.85
CA TRP A 355 -23.78 -4.12 35.29
C TRP A 355 -23.63 -4.42 36.78
N ASN A 356 -22.41 -4.69 37.24
CA ASN A 356 -22.15 -5.07 38.62
C ASN A 356 -22.55 -3.93 39.59
N GLY A 357 -22.27 -2.67 39.25
CA GLY A 357 -22.70 -1.53 40.06
C GLY A 357 -24.22 -1.35 40.11
N MET A 358 -24.96 -1.77 39.09
CA MET A 358 -26.43 -1.82 39.14
C MET A 358 -26.91 -2.97 40.03
N ALA A 359 -26.32 -4.15 39.91
CA ALA A 359 -26.66 -5.32 40.72
C ALA A 359 -26.44 -5.05 42.22
N ASP A 360 -25.31 -4.43 42.61
CA ASP A 360 -25.02 -4.06 44.00
C ASP A 360 -26.12 -3.17 44.60
N ARG A 361 -26.62 -2.19 43.82
CA ARG A 361 -27.69 -1.29 44.26
C ARG A 361 -29.03 -2.02 44.44
N LEU A 362 -29.35 -2.99 43.58
CA LEU A 362 -30.55 -3.80 43.73
C LEU A 362 -30.47 -4.71 44.98
N ASP A 363 -29.29 -5.29 45.24
CA ASP A 363 -29.05 -6.11 46.43
C ASP A 363 -29.28 -5.29 47.72
N GLU A 364 -28.79 -4.04 47.77
CA GLU A 364 -29.02 -3.11 48.88
C GLU A 364 -30.51 -2.78 49.09
N GLN A 365 -31.26 -2.53 48.01
CA GLN A 365 -32.68 -2.15 48.09
C GLN A 365 -33.59 -3.28 48.60
N HIS A 366 -33.20 -4.54 48.37
CA HIS A 366 -34.05 -5.70 48.66
C HIS A 366 -33.59 -6.55 49.85
N ARG A 367 -32.69 -6.03 50.70
CA ARG A 367 -32.24 -6.65 51.97
C ARG A 367 -31.67 -8.08 51.82
N GLY A 368 -30.98 -8.37 50.71
CA GLY A 368 -30.03 -9.47 50.51
C GLY A 368 -30.53 -10.93 50.63
N ASP A 369 -30.47 -11.69 49.51
CA ASP A 369 -29.62 -12.89 49.32
C ASP A 369 -29.71 -13.36 47.83
N PRO A 370 -28.67 -13.97 47.20
CA PRO A 370 -27.54 -13.25 46.61
C PRO A 370 -27.16 -13.80 45.21
N SER A 371 -26.18 -13.15 44.58
CA SER A 371 -25.28 -13.67 43.52
C SER A 371 -25.83 -14.15 42.17
N TRP A 372 -27.12 -14.45 42.01
CA TRP A 372 -27.63 -14.96 40.72
C TRP A 372 -27.45 -13.97 39.56
N GLN A 373 -27.39 -12.66 39.83
CA GLN A 373 -27.20 -11.62 38.80
C GLN A 373 -25.74 -11.32 38.45
N ARG A 374 -24.77 -11.77 39.27
CA ARG A 374 -23.38 -11.28 39.18
C ARG A 374 -22.60 -12.01 38.10
N MET A 375 -21.68 -11.27 37.47
CA MET A 375 -20.65 -11.87 36.63
C MET A 375 -19.44 -12.19 37.50
N HIS A 376 -19.12 -13.47 37.69
CA HIS A 376 -17.84 -13.85 38.26
C HIS A 376 -16.73 -13.57 37.24
N ALA A 377 -15.65 -12.94 37.68
CA ALA A 377 -14.43 -12.88 36.88
C ALA A 377 -13.85 -14.29 36.81
N ASP A 378 -13.72 -14.84 35.61
CA ASP A 378 -12.85 -16.00 35.36
C ASP A 378 -11.38 -15.57 35.44
#